data_AF-A0A1Q7H4N2-F1
#
_entry.id   AF-A0A1Q7H4N2-F1
#
_cell.length_a   1.000
_cell.length_b   1.000
_cell.length_c   1.000
_cell.angle_alpha   90.00
_cell.angle_beta   90.00
_cell.angle_gamma   90.00
#
_symmetry.space_group_name_H-M   'P 1'
#
loop_
_entity.id
_entity.type
_entity.pdbx_description
1 polymer ?
#
loop_
_entity_poly.entity_id
_entity_poly.type
_entity_poly.pdbx_seq_one_letter_code
_entity_poly.pdbx_strand_id
1 'polypeptide(L)'
;MCLIVGVAFFNSHPAGAQQVTKQDVPGAINFTRLETTVACGGATKPEAVPEIKKLGFASIINLRQPAEPGADIDAEAAAAKTADIRFFNIPFNGQSPDPAVADKFLDTITAPGNAPAYIHCAAGNRAAAMWLIKRLVVDQWDTDRATQEARALGMTSTTLQQFAVSYAQSHKR
;
A
#
# COMPACT_ATOMS: atom_id res chain seq x y z
N MET A 1 -27.95 10.49 50.44
CA MET A 1 -27.52 11.25 49.24
C MET A 1 -26.00 11.31 49.26
N CYS A 2 -25.31 10.30 48.73
CA CYS A 2 -23.84 10.26 48.68
C CYS A 2 -23.44 10.40 47.21
N LEU A 3 -22.84 11.53 46.86
CA LEU A 3 -22.44 11.90 45.51
C LEU A 3 -21.21 11.06 45.11
N ILE A 4 -21.37 10.17 44.13
CA ILE A 4 -20.23 9.49 43.50
C ILE A 4 -19.71 10.45 42.42
N VAL A 5 -18.56 11.07 42.68
CA VAL A 5 -17.81 11.80 41.65
C VAL A 5 -17.12 10.74 40.77
N GLY A 6 -17.72 10.46 39.62
CA GLY A 6 -17.12 9.61 38.59
C GLY A 6 -15.94 10.34 37.95
N VAL A 7 -14.73 9.91 38.26
CA VAL A 7 -13.53 10.32 37.51
C VAL A 7 -13.60 9.62 36.15
N ALA A 8 -14.02 10.38 35.12
CA ALA A 8 -13.89 9.95 33.75
C ALA A 8 -12.40 9.91 33.40
N PHE A 9 -11.82 8.71 33.32
CA PHE A 9 -10.53 8.50 32.69
C PHE A 9 -10.70 8.74 31.19
N PHE A 10 -10.47 9.99 30.77
CA PHE A 10 -10.20 10.29 29.37
C PHE A 10 -8.86 9.65 29.03
N ASN A 11 -8.89 8.48 28.40
CA ASN A 11 -7.73 7.94 27.69
C ASN A 11 -7.47 8.84 26.47
N SER A 12 -6.75 9.93 26.70
CA SER A 12 -6.10 10.71 25.65
C SER A 12 -5.01 9.83 25.03
N HIS A 13 -5.38 9.02 24.03
CA HIS A 13 -4.39 8.54 23.08
C HIS A 13 -3.88 9.78 22.36
N PRO A 14 -2.60 10.15 22.48
CA PRO A 14 -2.03 11.05 21.49
C PRO A 14 -2.30 10.40 20.13
N ALA A 15 -2.64 11.19 19.11
CA ALA A 15 -2.68 10.70 17.74
C ALA A 15 -1.26 10.26 17.37
N GLY A 16 -0.94 9.02 17.74
CA GLY A 16 0.39 8.44 17.63
C GLY A 16 0.74 8.35 16.16
N ALA A 17 1.99 8.67 15.84
CA ALA A 17 2.54 8.42 14.51
C ALA A 17 2.23 6.96 14.13
N GLN A 18 1.61 6.76 12.97
CA GLN A 18 1.20 5.42 12.54
C GLN A 18 2.42 4.52 12.44
N GLN A 19 2.30 3.30 12.96
CA GLN A 19 3.44 2.40 13.09
C GLN A 19 3.72 1.67 11.77
N VAL A 20 4.92 1.90 11.24
CA VAL A 20 5.46 1.15 10.10
C VAL A 20 6.43 0.10 10.60
N THR A 21 6.22 -1.15 10.22
CA THR A 21 7.03 -2.29 10.65
C THR A 21 7.51 -3.08 9.44
N LYS A 22 8.82 -3.32 9.37
CA LYS A 22 9.39 -4.30 8.43
C LYS A 22 9.12 -5.69 8.97
N GLN A 23 8.61 -6.56 8.13
CA GLN A 23 8.26 -7.93 8.51
C GLN A 23 8.87 -8.88 7.49
N ASP A 24 9.44 -9.99 7.96
CA ASP A 24 9.90 -11.05 7.07
C ASP A 24 8.72 -11.93 6.66
N VAL A 25 8.45 -11.98 5.35
CA VAL A 25 7.43 -12.84 4.75
C VAL A 25 8.13 -13.74 3.72
N PRO A 26 8.16 -15.07 3.91
CA PRO A 26 8.81 -15.96 2.97
C PRO A 26 8.32 -15.76 1.54
N GLY A 27 9.25 -15.51 0.61
CA GLY A 27 8.93 -15.29 -0.80
C GLY A 27 8.53 -13.85 -1.17
N ALA A 28 8.44 -12.92 -0.21
CA ALA A 28 8.23 -11.49 -0.47
C ALA A 28 9.39 -10.66 0.09
N ILE A 29 10.05 -9.88 -0.75
CA ILE A 29 11.14 -8.99 -0.29
C ILE A 29 10.61 -7.61 0.09
N ASN A 30 11.32 -6.91 0.96
CA ASN A 30 11.01 -5.53 1.39
C ASN A 30 9.58 -5.36 1.95
N PHE A 31 9.00 -6.43 2.52
CA PHE A 31 7.64 -6.38 3.04
C PHE A 31 7.57 -5.45 4.26
N THR A 32 6.88 -4.33 4.08
CA THR A 32 6.80 -3.25 5.07
C THR A 32 5.33 -2.91 5.30
N ARG A 33 4.85 -3.15 6.51
CA ARG A 33 3.44 -3.03 6.89
C ARG A 33 3.20 -1.72 7.63
N LEU A 34 2.14 -1.02 7.26
CA LEU A 34 1.57 0.10 7.99
C LEU A 34 0.35 -0.39 8.78
N GLU A 35 0.59 -0.68 10.06
CA GLU A 35 -0.43 -1.16 10.99
C GLU A 35 -1.36 -2.23 10.37
N THR A 36 -2.66 -2.06 10.49
CA THR A 36 -3.69 -2.93 9.90
C THR A 36 -4.22 -2.39 8.57
N THR A 37 -3.59 -1.37 7.96
CA THR A 37 -4.16 -0.66 6.80
C THR A 37 -3.63 -1.17 5.46
N VAL A 38 -2.31 -1.25 5.31
CA VAL A 38 -1.65 -1.60 4.04
C VAL A 38 -0.29 -2.22 4.31
N ALA A 39 0.24 -2.97 3.35
CA ALA A 39 1.67 -3.24 3.26
C ALA A 39 2.20 -2.93 1.87
N CYS A 40 3.43 -2.44 1.80
CA CYS A 40 4.20 -2.24 0.57
C CYS A 40 5.32 -3.27 0.50
N GLY A 41 5.58 -3.83 -0.69
CA GLY A 41 6.63 -4.83 -0.88
C GLY A 41 7.26 -4.83 -2.26
N GLY A 42 8.36 -5.57 -2.37
CA GLY A 42 9.07 -5.81 -3.62
C GLY A 42 8.65 -7.11 -4.30
N ALA A 43 9.59 -7.71 -5.02
CA ALA A 43 9.37 -8.97 -5.72
C ALA A 43 8.72 -9.99 -4.77
N THR A 44 7.56 -10.46 -5.19
CA THR A 44 6.72 -11.40 -4.45
C THR A 44 6.57 -12.62 -5.34
N LYS A 45 6.92 -13.79 -4.80
CA LYS A 45 6.75 -15.06 -5.48
C LYS A 45 5.34 -15.61 -5.24
N PRO A 46 4.80 -16.43 -6.14
CA PRO A 46 3.48 -17.04 -5.98
C PRO A 46 3.32 -17.79 -4.64
N GLU A 47 4.39 -18.41 -4.12
CA GLU A 47 4.34 -19.17 -2.86
C GLU A 47 4.13 -18.28 -1.62
N ALA A 48 4.34 -16.97 -1.72
CA ALA A 48 4.09 -16.01 -0.63
C ALA A 48 2.60 -15.68 -0.48
N VAL A 49 1.79 -15.87 -1.52
CA VAL A 49 0.38 -15.44 -1.56
C VAL A 49 -0.47 -16.05 -0.43
N PRO A 50 -0.38 -17.36 -0.11
CA PRO A 50 -1.11 -17.91 1.03
C PRO A 50 -0.72 -17.28 2.36
N GLU A 51 0.55 -16.90 2.54
CA GLU A 51 1.00 -16.23 3.77
C GLU A 51 0.47 -14.81 3.85
N ILE A 52 0.46 -14.07 2.73
CA ILE A 52 -0.15 -12.74 2.63
C ILE A 52 -1.65 -12.81 3.02
N LYS A 53 -2.38 -13.84 2.57
CA LYS A 53 -3.78 -14.04 3.00
C LYS A 53 -3.90 -14.29 4.51
N LYS A 54 -3.05 -15.14 5.09
CA LYS A 54 -3.06 -15.41 6.54
C LYS A 54 -2.77 -14.18 7.39
N LEU A 55 -1.98 -13.24 6.88
CA LEU A 55 -1.69 -11.95 7.52
C LEU A 55 -2.89 -10.98 7.53
N GLY A 56 -4.01 -11.38 6.94
CA GLY A 56 -5.30 -10.68 6.96
C GLY A 56 -5.52 -9.74 5.78
N PHE A 57 -4.67 -9.76 4.76
CA PHE A 57 -4.88 -8.94 3.56
C PHE A 57 -6.08 -9.43 2.76
N ALA A 58 -6.93 -8.48 2.36
CA ALA A 58 -8.11 -8.74 1.55
C ALA A 58 -7.80 -8.71 0.04
N SER A 59 -6.74 -7.99 -0.36
CA SER A 59 -6.30 -7.90 -1.74
C SER A 59 -4.79 -7.80 -1.91
N ILE A 60 -4.32 -8.17 -3.11
CA ILE A 60 -2.97 -7.97 -3.62
C ILE A 60 -3.06 -7.09 -4.87
N ILE A 61 -2.25 -6.04 -4.92
CA ILE A 61 -2.08 -5.16 -6.08
C ILE A 61 -0.64 -5.26 -6.57
N ASN A 62 -0.46 -5.94 -7.71
CA ASN A 62 0.82 -6.11 -8.38
C ASN A 62 1.04 -5.00 -9.42
N LEU A 63 2.04 -4.14 -9.18
CA LEU A 63 2.39 -3.02 -10.05
C LEU A 63 3.42 -3.37 -11.13
N ARG A 64 3.89 -4.63 -11.20
CA ARG A 64 4.88 -5.05 -12.17
C ARG A 64 4.28 -5.21 -13.56
N GLN A 65 5.05 -4.84 -14.56
CA GLN A 65 4.74 -5.10 -15.97
C GLN A 65 5.11 -6.56 -16.32
N PRO A 66 4.34 -7.24 -17.18
CA PRO A 66 4.61 -8.63 -17.56
C PRO A 66 6.01 -8.87 -18.13
N ALA A 67 6.57 -7.89 -18.82
CA ALA A 67 7.91 -7.98 -19.40
C ALA A 67 9.06 -7.74 -18.40
N GLU A 68 8.76 -7.43 -17.13
CA GLU A 68 9.83 -7.23 -16.14
C GLU A 68 10.53 -8.55 -15.77
N PRO A 69 11.86 -8.56 -15.63
CA PRO A 69 12.60 -9.77 -15.26
C PRO A 69 12.09 -10.41 -13.96
N GLY A 70 11.67 -11.67 -14.03
CA GLY A 70 11.15 -12.42 -12.88
C GLY A 70 9.79 -11.94 -12.39
N ALA A 71 9.00 -11.24 -13.20
CA ALA A 71 7.57 -11.05 -12.95
C ALA A 71 6.81 -12.30 -13.42
N ASP A 72 6.21 -13.03 -12.48
CA ASP A 72 5.36 -14.18 -12.79
C ASP A 72 3.91 -13.88 -12.36
N ILE A 73 3.28 -13.00 -13.14
CA ILE A 73 1.96 -12.43 -12.82
C ILE A 73 0.88 -13.52 -12.88
N ASP A 74 0.97 -14.43 -13.85
CA ASP A 74 -0.03 -15.49 -14.05
C ASP A 74 0.03 -16.51 -12.92
N ALA A 75 1.23 -16.92 -12.48
CA ALA A 75 1.35 -17.82 -11.35
C ALA A 75 0.91 -17.16 -10.03
N GLU A 76 1.23 -15.88 -9.83
CA GLU A 76 0.74 -15.13 -8.67
C GLU A 76 -0.79 -15.01 -8.66
N ALA A 77 -1.40 -14.72 -9.81
CA ALA A 77 -2.85 -14.69 -9.96
C ALA A 77 -3.50 -16.06 -9.69
N ALA A 78 -2.89 -17.14 -10.16
CA ALA A 78 -3.35 -18.50 -9.89
C ALA A 78 -3.25 -18.87 -8.40
N ALA A 79 -2.16 -18.49 -7.73
CA ALA A 79 -1.99 -18.65 -6.29
C ALA A 79 -3.03 -17.82 -5.51
N ALA A 80 -3.30 -16.59 -5.94
CA ALA A 80 -4.30 -15.73 -5.32
C ALA A 80 -5.71 -16.30 -5.44
N LYS A 81 -6.08 -16.81 -6.62
CA LYS A 81 -7.33 -17.53 -6.83
C LYS A 81 -7.45 -18.75 -5.91
N THR A 82 -6.37 -19.50 -5.73
CA THR A 82 -6.35 -20.69 -4.86
C THR A 82 -6.47 -20.33 -3.38
N ALA A 83 -5.86 -19.22 -2.96
CA ALA A 83 -5.90 -18.73 -1.58
C ALA A 83 -7.15 -17.89 -1.25
N ASP A 84 -8.06 -17.71 -2.21
CA ASP A 84 -9.24 -16.84 -2.08
C ASP A 84 -8.89 -15.42 -1.62
N ILE A 85 -7.89 -14.81 -2.28
CA ILE A 85 -7.52 -13.40 -2.11
C ILE A 85 -7.71 -12.66 -3.42
N ARG A 86 -8.25 -11.43 -3.35
CA ARG A 86 -8.46 -10.60 -4.55
C ARG A 86 -7.10 -10.21 -5.12
N PHE A 87 -6.92 -10.36 -6.42
CA PHE A 87 -5.67 -10.01 -7.10
C PHE A 87 -5.93 -9.05 -8.24
N PHE A 88 -5.10 -8.00 -8.30
CA PHE A 88 -5.15 -6.98 -9.33
C PHE A 88 -3.75 -6.75 -9.88
N ASN A 89 -3.55 -7.01 -11.17
CA ASN A 89 -2.36 -6.52 -11.86
C ASN A 89 -2.65 -5.15 -12.47
N ILE A 90 -1.89 -4.14 -12.04
CA ILE A 90 -1.97 -2.75 -12.49
C ILE A 90 -0.56 -2.33 -12.95
N PRO A 91 -0.13 -2.74 -14.17
CA PRO A 91 1.22 -2.50 -14.65
C PRO A 91 1.59 -1.01 -14.63
N PHE A 92 2.61 -0.65 -13.85
CA PHE A 92 3.04 0.75 -13.71
C PHE A 92 4.53 0.89 -14.02
N ASN A 93 4.84 1.64 -15.07
CA ASN A 93 6.22 1.95 -15.45
C ASN A 93 6.75 3.12 -14.61
N GLY A 94 7.66 2.83 -13.69
CA GLY A 94 8.24 3.87 -12.84
C GLY A 94 9.20 4.84 -13.53
N GLN A 95 9.66 4.52 -14.75
CA GLN A 95 10.52 5.40 -15.57
C GLN A 95 9.71 6.34 -16.46
N SER A 96 8.47 5.95 -16.78
CA SER A 96 7.53 6.79 -17.53
C SER A 96 6.15 6.68 -16.86
N PRO A 97 5.96 7.33 -15.70
CA PRO A 97 4.71 7.27 -14.96
C PRO A 97 3.51 7.78 -15.76
N ASP A 98 2.42 7.02 -15.77
CA ASP A 98 1.17 7.37 -16.45
C ASP A 98 0.08 7.71 -15.41
N PRO A 99 -0.48 8.94 -15.43
CA PRO A 99 -1.60 9.33 -14.57
C PRO A 99 -2.81 8.39 -14.64
N ALA A 100 -3.14 7.85 -15.82
CA ALA A 100 -4.30 6.97 -15.97
C ALA A 100 -4.15 5.66 -15.19
N VAL A 101 -2.91 5.20 -15.00
CA VAL A 101 -2.62 4.02 -14.17
C VAL A 101 -2.78 4.37 -12.68
N ALA A 102 -2.45 5.60 -12.27
CA ALA A 102 -2.71 6.08 -10.91
C ALA A 102 -4.22 6.20 -10.63
N ASP A 103 -5.02 6.66 -11.59
CA ASP A 103 -6.49 6.66 -11.49
C ASP A 103 -7.03 5.24 -11.24
N LYS A 104 -6.61 4.28 -12.08
CA LYS A 104 -7.00 2.86 -11.92
C LYS A 104 -6.59 2.28 -10.58
N PHE A 105 -5.40 2.65 -10.09
CA PHE A 105 -4.95 2.27 -8.76
C PHE A 105 -5.86 2.85 -7.67
N LEU A 106 -6.20 4.14 -7.73
CA LEU A 106 -7.08 4.78 -6.76
C LEU A 106 -8.47 4.15 -6.72
N ASP A 107 -9.07 3.89 -7.89
CA ASP A 107 -10.37 3.21 -7.98
C ASP A 107 -10.30 1.80 -7.37
N THR A 108 -9.19 1.08 -7.58
CA THR A 108 -9.00 -0.27 -7.06
C THR A 108 -8.77 -0.27 -5.55
N ILE A 109 -7.85 0.55 -5.03
CA ILE A 109 -7.48 0.54 -3.60
C ILE A 109 -8.62 1.05 -2.70
N THR A 110 -9.50 1.91 -3.23
CA THR A 110 -10.64 2.47 -2.49
C THR A 110 -11.93 1.65 -2.63
N ALA A 111 -11.97 0.68 -3.53
CA ALA A 111 -13.14 -0.17 -3.71
C ALA A 111 -13.46 -0.99 -2.44
N PRO A 112 -14.75 -1.12 -2.05
CA PRO A 112 -15.15 -1.90 -0.89
C PRO A 112 -14.62 -3.34 -0.93
N GLY A 113 -14.07 -3.79 0.20
CA GLY A 113 -13.51 -5.14 0.35
C GLY A 113 -12.06 -5.29 -0.09
N ASN A 114 -11.41 -4.27 -0.65
CA ASN A 114 -9.99 -4.39 -1.02
C ASN A 114 -9.03 -4.06 0.13
N ALA A 115 -9.51 -3.39 1.18
CA ALA A 115 -8.72 -3.11 2.39
C ALA A 115 -8.84 -4.25 3.44
N PRO A 116 -7.75 -4.59 4.16
CA PRO A 116 -6.39 -4.09 3.97
C PRO A 116 -5.73 -4.70 2.74
N ALA A 117 -4.90 -3.91 2.04
CA ALA A 117 -4.28 -4.32 0.78
C ALA A 117 -2.77 -4.54 0.92
N TYR A 118 -2.24 -5.49 0.18
CA TYR A 118 -0.81 -5.62 -0.06
C TYR A 118 -0.48 -5.09 -1.46
N ILE A 119 0.36 -4.06 -1.55
CA ILE A 119 0.78 -3.46 -2.82
C ILE A 119 2.23 -3.82 -3.04
N HIS A 120 2.60 -4.31 -4.22
CA HIS A 120 3.99 -4.63 -4.49
C HIS A 120 4.44 -4.32 -5.91
N CYS A 121 5.75 -4.23 -6.09
CA CYS A 121 6.39 -4.07 -7.39
C CYS A 121 7.71 -4.85 -7.40
N ALA A 122 8.71 -4.49 -8.20
CA ALA A 122 10.03 -5.14 -8.13
C ALA A 122 10.77 -4.93 -6.78
N ALA A 123 10.71 -3.72 -6.19
CA ALA A 123 11.52 -3.35 -5.02
C ALA A 123 10.77 -2.59 -3.91
N GLY A 124 9.45 -2.34 -4.04
CA GLY A 124 8.65 -1.57 -3.07
C GLY A 124 8.45 -0.10 -3.43
N ASN A 125 9.33 0.49 -4.26
CA ASN A 125 9.30 1.91 -4.59
C ASN A 125 7.99 2.39 -5.25
N ARG A 126 7.49 1.65 -6.25
CA ARG A 126 6.23 2.00 -6.93
C ARG A 126 5.02 1.80 -6.03
N ALA A 127 5.06 0.78 -5.18
CA ALA A 127 4.00 0.50 -4.22
C ALA A 127 3.81 1.66 -3.24
N ALA A 128 4.91 2.11 -2.63
CA ALA A 128 4.90 3.25 -1.72
C ALA A 128 4.55 4.57 -2.42
N ALA A 129 4.96 4.77 -3.68
CA ALA A 129 4.57 5.95 -4.46
C ALA A 129 3.06 5.98 -4.79
N MET A 130 2.47 4.84 -5.16
CA MET A 130 1.02 4.75 -5.36
C MET A 130 0.26 4.96 -4.05
N TRP A 131 0.79 4.44 -2.94
CA TRP A 131 0.22 4.71 -1.62
C TRP A 131 0.29 6.20 -1.24
N LEU A 132 1.40 6.89 -1.55
CA LEU A 132 1.49 8.35 -1.40
C LEU A 132 0.38 9.07 -2.17
N ILE A 133 0.12 8.68 -3.41
CA ILE A 133 -0.98 9.27 -4.21
C ILE A 133 -2.32 9.11 -3.49
N LYS A 134 -2.63 7.94 -2.94
CA LYS A 134 -3.85 7.72 -2.15
C LYS A 134 -3.92 8.65 -0.93
N ARG A 135 -2.83 8.81 -0.18
CA ARG A 135 -2.78 9.73 0.97
C ARG A 135 -3.07 11.17 0.57
N LEU A 136 -2.51 11.63 -0.55
CA LEU A 136 -2.67 13.01 -1.00
C LEU A 136 -4.05 13.27 -1.59
N VAL A 137 -4.56 12.36 -2.44
CA VAL A 137 -5.76 12.58 -3.25
C VAL A 137 -7.03 12.11 -2.54
N VAL A 138 -6.97 11.01 -1.80
CA VAL A 138 -8.16 10.44 -1.15
C VAL A 138 -8.23 10.88 0.31
N ASP A 139 -7.13 10.75 1.04
CA ASP A 139 -7.12 11.08 2.46
C ASP A 139 -6.89 12.57 2.73
N GLN A 140 -6.55 13.35 1.70
CA GLN A 140 -6.31 14.79 1.77
C GLN A 140 -5.25 15.17 2.83
N TRP A 141 -4.22 14.33 2.96
CA TRP A 141 -3.12 14.58 3.89
C TRP A 141 -2.17 15.67 3.40
N ASP A 142 -1.51 16.30 4.36
CA ASP A 142 -0.34 17.14 4.10
C ASP A 142 0.76 16.35 3.35
N THR A 143 1.46 17.05 2.46
CA THR A 143 2.45 16.44 1.57
C THR A 143 3.67 15.92 2.32
N ASP A 144 4.15 16.64 3.34
CA ASP A 144 5.32 16.23 4.12
C ASP A 144 4.98 15.00 4.94
N ARG A 145 3.82 15.02 5.63
CA ARG A 145 3.32 13.86 6.38
C ARG A 145 3.19 12.62 5.48
N ALA A 146 2.52 12.74 4.35
CA ALA A 146 2.28 11.62 3.45
C ALA A 146 3.60 11.09 2.85
N THR A 147 4.53 11.98 2.51
CA THR A 147 5.84 11.62 1.97
C THR A 147 6.68 10.87 3.02
N GLN A 148 6.64 11.29 4.30
CA GLN A 148 7.33 10.59 5.38
C GLN A 148 6.83 9.16 5.55
N GLU A 149 5.51 8.94 5.51
CA GLU A 149 4.92 7.59 5.57
C GLU A 149 5.35 6.73 4.37
N ALA A 150 5.31 7.28 3.15
CA ALA A 150 5.74 6.57 1.95
C ALA A 150 7.23 6.20 1.99
N ARG A 151 8.09 7.06 2.54
CA ARG A 151 9.52 6.75 2.75
C ARG A 151 9.70 5.63 3.77
N ALA A 152 8.95 5.66 4.87
CA ALA A 152 8.95 4.59 5.86
C ALA A 152 8.51 3.25 5.24
N LEU A 153 7.57 3.28 4.29
CA LEU A 153 7.10 2.12 3.51
C LEU A 153 8.08 1.67 2.39
N GLY A 154 9.23 2.32 2.22
CA GLY A 154 10.28 1.89 1.30
C GLY A 154 10.40 2.71 0.01
N MET A 155 9.74 3.88 -0.09
CA MET A 155 9.97 4.81 -1.19
C MET A 155 11.35 5.49 -1.07
N THR A 156 12.17 5.38 -2.10
CA THR A 156 13.49 6.05 -2.20
C THR A 156 13.64 6.88 -3.48
N SER A 157 12.79 6.67 -4.49
CA SER A 157 12.85 7.39 -5.77
C SER A 157 12.28 8.79 -5.68
N THR A 158 13.13 9.80 -5.90
CA THR A 158 12.72 11.21 -6.02
C THR A 158 11.80 11.44 -7.21
N THR A 159 12.04 10.79 -8.35
CA THR A 159 11.21 10.90 -9.56
C THR A 159 9.78 10.45 -9.31
N LEU A 160 9.60 9.30 -8.64
CA LEU A 160 8.27 8.80 -8.28
C LEU A 160 7.58 9.70 -7.24
N GLN A 161 8.32 10.23 -6.28
CA GLN A 161 7.78 11.20 -5.32
C GLN A 161 7.29 12.46 -6.05
N GLN A 162 8.09 13.02 -6.95
CA GLN A 162 7.70 14.19 -7.75
C GLN A 162 6.47 13.92 -8.60
N PHE A 163 6.41 12.75 -9.26
CA PHE A 163 5.23 12.34 -10.00
C PHE A 163 3.97 12.29 -9.10
N ALA A 164 4.05 11.64 -7.94
CA ALA A 164 2.92 11.51 -7.02
C ALA A 164 2.41 12.88 -6.54
N VAL A 165 3.31 13.80 -6.20
CA VAL A 165 2.96 15.17 -5.78
C VAL A 165 2.33 15.96 -6.91
N SER A 166 2.93 15.94 -8.11
CA SER A 166 2.38 16.64 -9.28
C SER A 166 1.02 16.08 -9.70
N TYR A 167 0.85 14.76 -9.66
CA TYR A 167 -0.43 14.10 -9.92
C TYR A 167 -1.50 14.57 -8.92
N ALA A 168 -1.17 14.61 -7.61
CA ALA A 168 -2.12 15.05 -6.60
C ALA A 168 -2.55 16.52 -6.76
N GLN A 169 -1.65 17.39 -7.24
CA GLN A 169 -1.98 18.79 -7.49
C GLN A 169 -2.99 18.97 -8.63
N SER A 170 -2.96 18.12 -9.65
CA SER A 170 -3.92 18.15 -10.76
C SER A 170 -5.21 17.36 -10.49
N HIS A 171 -5.26 16.56 -9.43
CA HIS A 171 -6.40 15.69 -9.08
C HIS A 171 -6.98 15.97 -7.69
N LYS A 172 -6.80 17.19 -7.17
CA LYS A 172 -7.46 17.58 -5.91
C LYS A 172 -8.97 17.41 -6.05
N ARG A 173 -9.53 16.53 -5.21
CA ARG A 173 -10.97 16.30 -5.09
C ARG A 173 -11.54 17.14 -3.95
#